data_AF-D5ETT4-F1
#
_entry.id   AF-D5ETT4-F1
#
_cell.length_a   1.000
_cell.length_b   1.000
_cell.length_c   1.000
_cell.angle_alpha   90.00
_cell.angle_beta   90.00
_cell.angle_gamma   90.00
#
_symmetry.space_group_name_H-M   'P 1'
#
loop_
_entity.id
_entity.type
_entity.pdbx_description
1 polymer ?
#
loop_
_entity_poly.entity_id
_entity_poly.type
_entity_poly.pdbx_seq_one_letter_code
_entity_poly.pdbx_strand_id
1 'polypeptide(L)'
;MFDQDVFDIQSKVDVFITKPLNHDDLRDKWQDIRNDIAERQRMIEDEFERWNHYLFYLAEEDAANDISLKYKIEHDTVSSRKIVISTKDYRMGDFEEVIGRYIKYSFDDSVYMELEDFKKSSKIVKLINKG
;
A
#
# COMPACT_ATOMS: atom_id res chain seq x y z
N MET A 1 -10.67 -2.65 -12.45
CA MET A 1 -11.40 -2.34 -11.21
C MET A 1 -11.95 -3.66 -10.72
N PHE A 2 -11.54 -4.03 -9.52
CA PHE A 2 -11.98 -5.24 -8.85
C PHE A 2 -12.69 -4.80 -7.57
N ASP A 3 -13.86 -5.39 -7.32
CA ASP A 3 -14.77 -4.97 -6.26
C ASP A 3 -15.22 -6.22 -5.49
N GLN A 4 -14.69 -6.41 -4.27
CA GLN A 4 -14.98 -7.57 -3.42
C GLN A 4 -14.96 -7.19 -1.93
N ASP A 5 -15.79 -7.87 -1.13
CA ASP A 5 -15.64 -7.89 0.32
C ASP A 5 -14.39 -8.68 0.71
N VAL A 6 -13.32 -7.95 0.96
CA VAL A 6 -12.01 -8.49 1.33
C VAL A 6 -11.96 -8.82 2.82
N PHE A 7 -12.76 -8.17 3.66
CA PHE A 7 -12.63 -8.26 5.12
C PHE A 7 -13.72 -9.10 5.79
N ASP A 8 -14.67 -9.65 5.02
CA ASP A 8 -15.82 -10.42 5.51
C ASP A 8 -16.69 -9.62 6.50
N ILE A 9 -16.84 -8.33 6.21
CA ILE A 9 -17.64 -7.38 7.02
C ILE A 9 -18.82 -6.78 6.22
N GLN A 10 -19.18 -7.40 5.09
CA GLN A 10 -20.21 -6.95 4.16
C GLN A 10 -19.95 -5.56 3.56
N SER A 11 -18.69 -5.17 3.47
CA SER A 11 -18.27 -3.89 2.88
C SER A 11 -17.14 -4.12 1.89
N LYS A 12 -17.18 -3.44 0.76
CA LYS A 12 -16.24 -3.70 -0.32
C LYS A 12 -15.02 -2.78 -0.27
N VAL A 13 -13.96 -3.20 -0.96
CA VAL A 13 -12.77 -2.39 -1.19
C VAL A 13 -12.52 -2.26 -2.67
N ASP A 14 -12.34 -1.03 -3.11
CA ASP A 14 -12.03 -0.74 -4.49
C ASP A 14 -10.52 -0.85 -4.73
N VAL A 15 -10.14 -1.78 -5.60
CA VAL A 15 -8.75 -1.99 -6.02
C VAL A 15 -8.56 -1.60 -7.48
N PHE A 16 -7.67 -0.63 -7.69
CA PHE A 16 -7.24 -0.15 -8.99
C PHE A 16 -5.77 -0.50 -9.21
N ILE A 17 -5.45 -1.01 -10.40
CA ILE A 17 -4.08 -1.28 -10.81
C ILE A 17 -3.90 -0.62 -12.17
N THR A 18 -2.88 0.24 -12.31
CA THR A 18 -2.59 0.88 -13.58
C THR A 18 -2.05 -0.12 -14.60
N LYS A 19 -2.04 0.26 -15.87
CA LYS A 19 -1.13 -0.38 -16.84
C LYS A 19 0.33 -0.13 -16.41
N PRO A 20 1.30 -0.93 -16.89
CA PRO A 20 2.71 -0.65 -16.68
C PRO A 20 3.07 0.78 -17.09
N LEU A 21 3.77 1.49 -16.20
CA LEU A 21 4.30 2.84 -16.41
C LEU A 21 5.83 2.78 -16.35
N ASN A 22 6.50 3.38 -17.33
CA ASN A 22 7.93 3.67 -17.24
C ASN A 22 8.20 4.81 -16.23
N HIS A 23 9.47 5.15 -16.01
CA HIS A 23 9.86 6.17 -15.02
C HIS A 23 9.24 7.54 -15.29
N ASP A 24 9.32 8.02 -16.52
CA ASP A 24 8.80 9.34 -16.90
C ASP A 24 7.26 9.40 -16.79
N ASP A 25 6.58 8.37 -17.30
CA ASP A 25 5.12 8.27 -17.22
C ASP A 25 4.64 8.21 -15.76
N LEU A 26 5.32 7.44 -14.90
CA LEU A 26 5.00 7.39 -13.49
C LEU A 26 5.21 8.74 -12.83
N ARG A 27 6.34 9.40 -13.12
CA ARG A 27 6.71 10.70 -12.56
C ARG A 27 5.69 11.79 -12.91
N ASP A 28 5.22 11.80 -14.15
CA ASP A 28 4.41 12.89 -14.69
C ASP A 28 2.91 12.66 -14.52
N LYS A 29 2.44 11.41 -14.54
CA LYS A 29 1.00 11.10 -14.64
C LYS A 29 0.36 10.59 -13.35
N TRP A 30 1.14 10.21 -12.33
CA TRP A 30 0.55 9.59 -11.14
C TRP A 30 -0.49 10.48 -10.45
N GLN A 31 -0.30 11.80 -10.45
CA GLN A 31 -1.24 12.73 -9.83
C GLN A 31 -2.56 12.81 -10.57
N ASP A 32 -2.52 12.77 -11.90
CA ASP A 32 -3.70 12.81 -12.75
C ASP A 32 -4.50 11.52 -12.60
N ILE A 33 -3.83 10.37 -12.63
CA ILE A 33 -4.46 9.06 -12.36
C ILE A 33 -5.12 9.07 -10.98
N ARG A 34 -4.42 9.59 -9.95
CA ARG A 34 -4.98 9.74 -8.59
C ARG A 34 -6.21 10.64 -8.58
N ASN A 35 -6.21 11.74 -9.34
CA ASN A 35 -7.34 12.66 -9.41
C ASN A 35 -8.57 11.99 -10.03
N ASP A 36 -8.38 11.22 -11.11
CA ASP A 36 -9.46 10.46 -11.75
C ASP A 36 -10.11 9.46 -10.78
N ILE A 37 -9.31 8.79 -9.95
CA ILE A 37 -9.82 7.89 -8.91
C ILE A 37 -10.54 8.67 -7.79
N ALA A 38 -10.01 9.84 -7.40
CA ALA A 38 -10.62 10.69 -6.39
C ALA A 38 -12.01 11.19 -6.80
N GLU A 39 -12.24 11.47 -8.08
CA GLU A 39 -13.55 11.85 -8.59
C GLU A 39 -14.58 10.72 -8.45
N ARG A 40 -14.17 9.48 -8.75
CA ARG A 40 -15.03 8.29 -8.57
C ARG A 40 -15.36 8.04 -7.10
N GLN A 41 -14.34 8.13 -6.24
CA GLN A 41 -14.49 7.95 -4.79
C GLN A 41 -15.54 8.88 -4.19
N ARG A 42 -15.63 10.14 -4.65
CA ARG A 42 -16.63 11.10 -4.16
C ARG A 42 -18.07 10.71 -4.43
N MET A 43 -18.31 9.79 -5.37
CA MET A 43 -19.65 9.32 -5.72
C MET A 43 -20.11 8.15 -4.84
N ILE A 44 -19.24 7.60 -3.98
CA ILE A 44 -19.56 6.45 -3.12
C ILE A 44 -20.25 6.95 -1.85
N GLU A 45 -21.44 6.44 -1.57
CA GLU A 45 -22.27 6.87 -0.45
C GLU A 45 -21.79 6.29 0.88
N ASP A 46 -21.42 5.00 0.89
CA ASP A 46 -20.95 4.32 2.09
C ASP A 46 -19.59 4.87 2.55
N GLU A 47 -19.49 5.24 3.83
CA GLU A 47 -18.27 5.85 4.38
C GLU A 47 -17.11 4.87 4.43
N PHE A 48 -17.36 3.60 4.76
CA PHE A 48 -16.31 2.61 4.82
C PHE A 48 -15.73 2.36 3.44
N GLU A 49 -16.58 2.07 2.44
CA GLU A 49 -16.15 1.84 1.07
C GLU A 49 -15.44 3.09 0.52
N ARG A 50 -16.02 4.27 0.72
CA ARG A 50 -15.43 5.55 0.30
C ARG A 50 -14.00 5.70 0.81
N TRP A 51 -13.71 5.37 2.06
CA TRP A 51 -12.36 5.57 2.61
C TRP A 51 -11.39 4.41 2.36
N ASN A 52 -11.88 3.26 1.90
CA ASN A 52 -11.06 2.07 1.67
C ASN A 52 -10.85 1.84 0.16
N HIS A 53 -10.05 2.72 -0.45
CA HIS A 53 -9.63 2.63 -1.85
C HIS A 53 -8.13 2.41 -1.96
N TYR A 54 -7.74 1.51 -2.85
CA TYR A 54 -6.35 1.16 -3.11
C TYR A 54 -6.01 1.39 -4.57
N LEU A 55 -4.95 2.16 -4.82
CA LEU A 55 -4.42 2.46 -6.14
C LEU A 55 -2.98 1.97 -6.24
N PHE A 56 -2.80 0.91 -7.01
CA PHE A 56 -1.49 0.35 -7.31
C PHE A 56 -0.97 0.92 -8.63
N TYR A 57 0.20 1.54 -8.58
CA TYR A 57 0.95 1.94 -9.76
C TYR A 57 1.87 0.80 -10.16
N LEU A 58 1.51 0.12 -11.26
CA LEU A 58 2.36 -0.89 -11.85
C LEU A 58 3.48 -0.21 -12.63
N ALA A 59 4.72 -0.37 -12.15
CA ALA A 59 5.88 0.35 -12.64
C ALA A 59 6.92 -0.60 -13.24
N GLU A 60 7.59 -0.13 -14.29
CA GLU A 60 8.82 -0.77 -14.79
C GLU A 60 9.91 -0.75 -13.70
N GLU A 61 10.92 -1.60 -13.82
CA GLU A 61 11.85 -1.86 -12.74
C GLU A 61 12.67 -0.62 -12.32
N ASP A 62 13.09 0.20 -13.27
CA ASP A 62 13.78 1.46 -13.02
C ASP A 62 12.90 2.46 -12.25
N ALA A 63 11.62 2.55 -12.64
CA ALA A 63 10.61 3.37 -11.99
C ALA A 63 10.28 2.89 -10.57
N ALA A 64 10.09 1.58 -10.39
CA ALA A 64 9.77 0.96 -9.10
C ALA A 64 10.92 1.10 -8.08
N ASN A 65 12.16 1.18 -8.56
CA ASN A 65 13.36 1.32 -7.74
C ASN A 65 13.71 2.80 -7.41
N ASP A 66 13.02 3.78 -7.98
CA ASP A 66 13.16 5.18 -7.57
C ASP A 66 12.49 5.40 -6.21
N ILE A 67 13.31 5.29 -5.16
CA ILE A 67 12.88 5.43 -3.76
C ILE A 67 12.23 6.80 -3.51
N SER A 68 12.72 7.87 -4.16
CA SER A 68 12.21 9.22 -3.92
C SER A 68 10.82 9.39 -4.52
N LEU A 69 10.65 8.95 -5.77
CA LEU A 69 9.36 8.99 -6.45
C LEU A 69 8.35 8.07 -5.75
N LYS A 70 8.74 6.86 -5.39
CA LYS A 70 7.92 5.93 -4.64
C LYS A 70 7.45 6.53 -3.31
N TYR A 71 8.38 7.05 -2.51
CA TYR A 71 8.04 7.68 -1.23
C TYR A 71 7.04 8.82 -1.42
N LYS A 72 7.25 9.68 -2.42
CA LYS A 72 6.37 10.80 -2.74
C LYS A 72 4.95 10.33 -3.09
N ILE A 73 4.83 9.26 -3.86
CA ILE A 73 3.53 8.69 -4.27
C ILE A 73 2.82 8.04 -3.08
N GLU A 74 3.51 7.17 -2.33
CA GLU A 74 2.91 6.38 -1.25
C GLU A 74 2.53 7.23 -0.02
N HIS A 75 3.20 8.37 0.19
CA HIS A 75 2.89 9.31 1.27
C HIS A 75 1.94 10.44 0.86
N ASP A 76 1.46 10.46 -0.38
CA ASP A 76 0.38 11.37 -0.77
C ASP A 76 -0.93 10.92 -0.10
N THR A 77 -1.44 11.72 0.84
CA THR A 77 -2.61 11.38 1.67
C THR A 77 -3.96 11.64 1.00
N VAL A 78 -3.96 12.08 -0.27
CA VAL A 78 -5.19 12.49 -0.95
C VAL A 78 -5.91 11.27 -1.53
N SER A 79 -7.20 11.12 -1.24
CA SER A 79 -8.12 10.14 -1.83
C SER A 79 -7.86 8.67 -1.46
N SER A 80 -6.78 8.08 -1.97
CA SER A 80 -6.56 6.63 -1.91
C SER A 80 -5.27 6.26 -1.19
N ARG A 81 -5.21 5.01 -0.70
CA ARG A 81 -3.93 4.38 -0.33
C ARG A 81 -3.21 4.01 -1.62
N LYS A 82 -2.00 4.52 -1.79
CA LYS A 82 -1.22 4.37 -3.03
C LYS A 82 -0.03 3.48 -2.77
N ILE A 83 0.26 2.58 -3.70
CA ILE A 83 1.34 1.63 -3.58
C ILE A 83 2.00 1.50 -4.94
N VAL A 84 3.34 1.59 -5.00
CA VAL A 84 4.09 1.35 -6.24
C VAL A 84 4.59 -0.09 -6.24
N ILE A 85 4.22 -0.85 -7.27
CA ILE A 85 4.59 -2.26 -7.44
C ILE A 85 5.36 -2.46 -8.73
N SER A 86 6.32 -3.38 -8.71
CA SER A 86 7.12 -3.72 -9.89
C SER A 86 6.37 -4.66 -10.81
N THR A 87 6.51 -4.49 -12.12
CA THR A 87 6.11 -5.47 -13.13
C THR A 87 6.75 -6.86 -12.96
N LYS A 88 7.83 -6.98 -12.18
CA LYS A 88 8.40 -8.28 -11.78
C LYS A 88 7.65 -8.97 -10.65
N ASP A 89 7.04 -8.19 -9.78
CA ASP A 89 6.33 -8.63 -8.57
C ASP A 89 4.84 -8.88 -8.81
N TYR A 90 4.34 -8.62 -10.03
CA TYR A 90 2.92 -8.69 -10.34
C TYR A 90 2.67 -9.17 -11.77
N ARG A 91 1.73 -10.11 -11.90
CA ARG A 91 1.21 -10.55 -13.19
C ARG A 91 -0.13 -9.86 -13.46
N MET A 92 -0.27 -9.26 -14.65
CA MET A 92 -1.45 -8.48 -15.00
C MET A 92 -2.74 -9.32 -14.87
N GLY A 93 -3.64 -8.91 -13.97
CA GLY A 93 -4.91 -9.57 -13.68
C GLY A 93 -4.95 -10.30 -12.33
N ASP A 94 -3.84 -10.40 -11.61
CA ASP A 94 -3.76 -11.13 -10.34
C ASP A 94 -4.09 -10.26 -9.11
N PHE A 95 -5.34 -9.79 -9.05
CA PHE A 95 -5.80 -8.92 -7.95
C PHE A 95 -5.69 -9.60 -6.58
N GLU A 96 -5.88 -10.91 -6.51
CA GLU A 96 -5.81 -11.70 -5.27
C GLU A 96 -4.40 -11.69 -4.67
N GLU A 97 -3.36 -11.87 -5.49
CA GLU A 97 -1.96 -11.79 -5.02
C GLU A 97 -1.65 -10.42 -4.40
N VAL A 98 -2.08 -9.35 -5.07
CA VAL A 98 -1.84 -7.97 -4.61
C VAL A 98 -2.61 -7.67 -3.33
N ILE A 99 -3.88 -8.09 -3.26
CA ILE A 99 -4.71 -7.95 -2.05
C ILE A 99 -4.07 -8.72 -0.89
N GLY A 100 -3.66 -9.98 -1.10
CA GLY A 100 -3.00 -10.80 -0.09
C GLY A 100 -1.72 -10.16 0.43
N ARG A 101 -0.84 -9.73 -0.47
CA ARG A 101 0.50 -9.22 -0.13
C ARG A 101 0.48 -7.83 0.51
N TYR A 102 -0.43 -6.95 0.07
CA TYR A 102 -0.37 -5.53 0.42
C TYR A 102 -1.55 -5.01 1.26
N ILE A 103 -2.69 -5.72 1.28
CA ILE A 103 -3.89 -5.28 1.99
C ILE A 103 -4.18 -6.20 3.18
N LYS A 104 -4.25 -7.50 2.93
CA LYS A 104 -4.56 -8.56 3.90
C LYS A 104 -3.31 -9.10 4.59
N TYR A 105 -2.27 -8.29 4.82
CA TYR A 105 -1.08 -8.79 5.52
C TYR A 105 -1.46 -9.24 6.95
N SER A 106 -1.79 -10.53 7.09
CA SER A 106 -2.22 -11.18 8.32
C SER A 106 -0.99 -11.80 8.97
N PHE A 107 -0.78 -11.51 10.25
CA PHE A 107 0.27 -12.13 11.05
C PHE A 107 0.08 -13.64 11.26
N ASP A 108 -1.01 -14.24 10.76
CA ASP A 108 -1.32 -15.65 10.94
C ASP A 108 -0.29 -16.60 10.29
N ASP A 109 0.45 -16.15 9.27
CA ASP A 109 1.54 -16.95 8.66
C ASP A 109 2.92 -16.68 9.27
N SER A 110 3.06 -15.68 10.15
CA SER A 110 4.23 -15.60 11.01
C SER A 110 4.00 -16.54 12.18
N VAL A 111 4.63 -17.72 12.10
CA VAL A 111 5.11 -18.49 13.25
C VAL A 111 5.26 -17.55 14.44
N TYR A 112 4.57 -17.86 15.55
CA TYR A 112 4.89 -17.31 16.87
C TYR A 112 6.39 -17.54 17.12
N MET A 113 7.24 -16.66 16.60
CA MET A 113 8.55 -16.45 17.18
C MET A 113 8.20 -15.85 18.52
N GLU A 114 8.36 -16.64 19.60
CA GLU A 114 8.44 -16.10 20.94
C GLU A 114 9.40 -14.91 20.85
N LEU A 115 8.85 -13.70 20.83
CA LEU A 115 9.64 -12.50 21.00
C LEU A 115 10.24 -12.67 22.39
N GLU A 116 11.55 -12.92 22.47
CA GLU A 116 12.24 -12.90 23.74
C GLU A 116 11.83 -11.62 24.47
N ASP A 117 11.35 -11.79 25.71
CA ASP A 117 10.93 -10.66 26.55
C ASP A 117 11.94 -9.52 26.41
N PHE A 118 11.43 -8.32 26.14
CA PHE A 118 12.26 -7.14 26.00
C PHE A 118 13.13 -6.95 27.27
N LYS A 119 14.40 -7.37 27.20
CA LYS A 119 15.36 -7.19 28.30
C LYS A 119 15.95 -5.78 28.20
N LYS A 120 15.64 -4.93 29.19
CA LYS A 120 16.26 -3.61 29.33
C LYS A 120 17.78 -3.74 29.23
N SER A 121 18.39 -2.99 28.31
CA SER A 121 19.85 -2.95 28.16
C SER A 121 20.50 -2.42 29.44
N SER A 122 21.29 -3.26 30.10
CA SER A 122 22.02 -2.92 31.33
C SER A 122 22.99 -1.74 31.13
N LYS A 123 23.45 -1.52 29.89
CA LYS A 123 24.27 -0.36 29.53
C LYS A 123 23.47 0.94 29.56
N ILE A 124 22.24 0.93 29.04
CA ILE A 124 21.37 2.10 28.99
C ILE A 124 20.89 2.47 30.41
N VAL A 125 20.52 1.49 31.23
CA VAL A 125 20.12 1.71 32.63
C VAL A 125 21.26 2.38 33.42
N LYS A 126 22.51 2.00 33.19
CA LYS A 126 23.69 2.62 33.82
C LYS A 126 23.95 4.06 33.37
N LEU A 127 23.55 4.42 32.16
CA LEU A 127 23.68 5.79 31.63
C LEU A 127 22.61 6.71 32.24
N ILE A 128 21.36 6.23 32.31
CA ILE A 128 20.24 6.99 32.89
C ILE A 128 20.47 7.24 34.39
N ASN A 129 21.01 6.25 35.13
CA ASN A 129 21.23 6.37 36.57
C ASN A 129 22.54 7.08 36.96
N LYS A 130 23.29 7.62 35.99
CA LYS A 130 24.54 8.37 36.23
C LYS A 130 24.43 9.87 35.91
N GLY A 131 23.29 10.33 35.41
CA GLY A 131 22.94 11.75 35.33
C GLY A 131 22.07 12.14 36.51
#